data_AF-A0A356EMG0-F1
#
_entry.id   AF-A0A356EMG0-F1
#
_cell.length_a   1.000
_cell.length_b   1.000
_cell.length_c   1.000
_cell.angle_alpha   90.00
_cell.angle_beta   90.00
_cell.angle_gamma   90.00
#
_symmetry.space_group_name_H-M   'P 1'
#
loop_
_entity.id
_entity.type
_entity.pdbx_description
1 polymer ?
#
loop_
_entity_poly.entity_id
_entity_poly.type
_entity_poly.pdbx_seq_one_letter_code
_entity_poly.pdbx_strand_id
1 'polypeptide(L)'
;MDASNQKSPANPEHTQQRLARLAEYRAESLADSDPLRANLGAGVADMLQMALLLRRGIDSQIKEEKITPKQFGKVAPAIELYLKIHRQTDRFIQLDQRLRTESRKMPTRQPE
;
A
#
# COMPACT_ATOMS: atom_id res chain seq x y z
N MET A 1 -2.82 -22.86 -29.22
CA MET A 1 -3.85 -22.22 -28.38
C MET A 1 -3.29 -22.19 -26.96
N ASP A 2 -2.49 -21.17 -26.63
CA ASP A 2 -1.85 -21.05 -25.32
C ASP A 2 -2.82 -20.43 -24.32
N ALA A 3 -3.67 -21.27 -23.75
CA ALA A 3 -4.37 -20.97 -22.52
C ALA A 3 -3.42 -21.26 -21.36
N SER A 4 -2.59 -20.30 -20.93
CA SER A 4 -1.86 -20.47 -19.68
C SER A 4 -1.51 -19.14 -19.01
N ASN A 5 -2.07 -19.01 -17.81
CA ASN A 5 -1.55 -18.24 -16.70
C ASN A 5 -1.93 -16.76 -16.61
N GLN A 6 -3.24 -16.47 -16.64
CA GLN A 6 -3.76 -15.35 -15.87
C GLN A 6 -3.51 -15.64 -14.38
N LYS A 7 -2.36 -15.21 -13.86
CA LYS A 7 -2.03 -15.19 -12.43
C LYS A 7 -3.15 -14.44 -11.70
N SER A 8 -4.06 -15.21 -11.11
CA SER A 8 -5.14 -14.64 -10.33
C SER A 8 -4.53 -13.78 -9.22
N PRO A 9 -4.92 -12.51 -9.06
CA PRO A 9 -4.34 -11.58 -8.10
C PRO A 9 -4.53 -12.00 -6.62
N ALA A 10 -5.21 -13.13 -6.39
CA ALA A 10 -5.53 -13.74 -5.12
C ALA A 10 -4.80 -15.08 -4.87
N ASN A 11 -3.69 -15.36 -5.57
CA ASN A 11 -2.82 -16.48 -5.21
C ASN A 11 -2.07 -16.15 -3.89
N PRO A 12 -2.20 -16.96 -2.82
CA PRO A 12 -1.54 -16.75 -1.53
C PRO A 12 -0.03 -16.52 -1.63
N GLU A 13 0.63 -17.18 -2.58
CA GLU A 13 2.06 -17.06 -2.85
C GLU A 13 2.43 -15.63 -3.28
N HIS A 14 1.58 -14.99 -4.09
CA HIS A 14 1.76 -13.60 -4.49
C HIS A 14 1.50 -12.63 -3.33
N THR A 15 0.59 -12.96 -2.41
CA THR A 15 0.38 -12.14 -1.19
C THR A 15 1.61 -12.17 -0.30
N GLN A 16 2.21 -13.35 -0.08
CA GLN A 16 3.40 -13.47 0.76
C GLN A 16 4.61 -12.75 0.14
N GLN A 17 4.81 -12.87 -1.17
CA GLN A 17 5.83 -12.11 -1.89
C GLN A 17 5.61 -10.59 -1.77
N ARG A 18 4.36 -10.13 -1.85
CA ARG A 18 4.03 -8.70 -1.66
C ARG A 18 4.31 -8.23 -0.24
N LEU A 19 3.98 -9.04 0.78
CA LEU A 19 4.29 -8.71 2.17
C LEU A 19 5.80 -8.62 2.42
N ALA A 20 6.58 -9.55 1.86
CA ALA A 20 8.03 -9.51 1.95
C ALA A 20 8.60 -8.22 1.33
N ARG A 21 8.14 -7.86 0.13
CA ARG A 21 8.55 -6.59 -0.53
C ARG A 21 8.16 -5.36 0.27
N LEU A 22 7.00 -5.36 0.93
CA LEU A 22 6.59 -4.24 1.78
C LEU A 22 7.48 -4.13 3.03
N ALA A 23 7.90 -5.26 3.61
CA ALA A 23 8.85 -5.27 4.72
C ALA A 23 10.24 -4.75 4.30
N GLU A 24 10.72 -5.16 3.13
CA GLU A 24 11.97 -4.64 2.52
C GLU A 24 11.87 -3.12 2.30
N TYR A 25 10.82 -2.66 1.61
CA TYR A 25 10.58 -1.25 1.37
C TYR A 25 10.50 -0.42 2.66
N ARG A 26 9.89 -0.97 3.71
CA ARG A 26 9.85 -0.33 5.04
C ARG A 26 11.25 -0.17 5.64
N ALA A 27 12.05 -1.23 5.60
CA ALA A 27 13.42 -1.20 6.10
C ALA A 27 14.29 -0.21 5.32
N GLU A 28 14.18 -0.20 3.99
CA GLU A 28 14.87 0.77 3.13
C GLU A 28 14.44 2.21 3.43
N SER A 29 13.14 2.45 3.63
CA SER A 29 12.63 3.77 3.99
C SER A 29 13.19 4.25 5.33
N LEU A 30 13.21 3.38 6.35
CA LEU A 30 13.75 3.73 7.66
C LEU A 30 15.27 4.00 7.66
N ALA A 31 15.97 3.58 6.61
CA ALA A 31 17.40 3.87 6.43
C ALA A 31 17.65 5.24 5.76
N ASP A 32 16.61 5.97 5.31
CA ASP A 32 16.78 7.32 4.76
C ASP A 32 17.30 8.28 5.84
N SER A 33 18.32 9.06 5.51
CA SER A 33 18.95 10.01 6.42
C SER A 33 18.04 11.17 6.82
N ASP A 34 17.03 11.48 6.01
CA ASP A 34 16.01 12.48 6.34
C ASP A 34 14.90 11.84 7.20
N PRO A 35 14.77 12.21 8.49
CA PRO A 35 13.81 11.60 9.39
C PRO A 35 12.36 11.74 8.93
N LEU A 36 12.02 12.85 8.26
CA LEU A 36 10.66 13.07 7.77
C LEU A 36 10.34 12.09 6.63
N ARG A 37 11.29 11.92 5.70
CA ARG A 37 11.14 11.00 4.57
C ARG A 37 11.17 9.54 5.02
N ALA A 38 12.00 9.21 6.01
CA ALA A 38 12.06 7.88 6.59
C ALA A 38 10.70 7.47 7.20
N ASN A 39 10.11 8.34 8.01
CA ASN A 39 8.79 8.09 8.61
C ASN A 39 7.68 8.05 7.56
N LEU A 40 7.72 8.91 6.55
CA LEU A 40 6.72 8.92 5.47
C LEU A 40 6.75 7.62 4.67
N GLY A 41 7.93 7.17 4.26
CA GLY A 41 8.11 5.91 3.53
C GLY A 41 7.68 4.69 4.34
N ALA A 42 8.07 4.63 5.62
CA ALA A 42 7.65 3.56 6.53
C ALA A 42 6.12 3.54 6.73
N GLY A 43 5.50 4.71 6.92
CA GLY A 43 4.04 4.82 7.05
C GLY A 43 3.29 4.39 5.79
N VAL A 44 3.82 4.69 4.60
CA VAL A 44 3.28 4.17 3.33
C VAL A 44 3.35 2.65 3.27
N ALA A 45 4.47 2.05 3.69
CA ALA A 45 4.63 0.60 3.74
C ALA A 45 3.57 -0.06 4.64
N ASP A 46 3.38 0.50 5.84
CA ASP A 46 2.41 0.01 6.82
C ASP A 46 0.96 0.11 6.29
N MET A 47 0.61 1.21 5.61
CA MET A 47 -0.70 1.38 4.98
C MET A 47 -0.94 0.38 3.84
N LEU A 48 0.05 0.16 2.98
CA LEU A 48 -0.05 -0.81 1.89
C LEU A 48 -0.20 -2.24 2.44
N GLN A 49 0.47 -2.56 3.54
CA GLN A 49 0.32 -3.85 4.22
C GLN A 49 -1.11 -4.03 4.76
N MET A 50 -1.66 -3.01 5.44
CA MET A 50 -3.06 -3.05 5.90
C MET A 50 -4.04 -3.22 4.74
N ALA A 51 -3.85 -2.49 3.63
CA ALA A 51 -4.68 -2.61 2.44
C ALA A 51 -4.63 -4.02 1.84
N LEU A 52 -3.45 -4.65 1.80
CA LEU A 52 -3.28 -6.00 1.29
C LEU A 52 -4.01 -7.04 2.17
N LEU A 53 -3.93 -6.90 3.49
CA LEU A 53 -4.62 -7.78 4.43
C LEU A 53 -6.14 -7.62 4.36
N LEU A 54 -6.63 -6.38 4.30
CA LEU A 54 -8.05 -6.09 4.12
C LEU A 54 -8.59 -6.66 2.80
N ARG A 55 -7.86 -6.47 1.71
CA ARG A 55 -8.22 -7.05 0.41
C ARG A 55 -8.32 -8.57 0.48
N ARG A 56 -7.38 -9.24 1.14
CA ARG A 56 -7.43 -10.71 1.31
C ARG A 56 -8.67 -11.14 2.09
N GLY A 57 -9.03 -10.44 3.17
CA GLY A 57 -10.23 -10.73 3.95
C GLY A 57 -11.52 -10.50 3.16
N ILE A 58 -11.56 -9.46 2.33
CA ILE A 58 -12.67 -9.21 1.40
C ILE A 58 -12.76 -10.34 0.37
N ASP A 59 -11.64 -10.69 -0.27
CA ASP A 59 -11.58 -11.72 -1.31
C ASP A 59 -11.97 -13.11 -0.79
N SER A 60 -11.61 -13.46 0.46
CA SER A 60 -12.02 -14.75 1.06
C SER A 60 -13.54 -14.81 1.29
N GLN A 61 -14.14 -13.73 1.81
CA GLN A 61 -15.59 -13.68 2.00
C GLN A 61 -16.36 -13.69 0.66
N ILE A 62 -15.81 -13.09 -0.39
CA ILE A 62 -16.40 -13.11 -1.74
C ILE A 62 -16.29 -14.48 -2.40
N LYS A 63 -15.16 -15.18 -2.26
CA LYS A 63 -14.95 -16.48 -2.92
C LYS A 63 -15.76 -17.61 -2.30
N GLU A 64 -16.01 -17.55 -0.99
CA GLU A 64 -16.69 -18.62 -0.26
C GLU A 64 -18.22 -18.55 -0.38
N GLU A 65 -18.78 -17.42 -0.83
CA GLU A 65 -20.24 -17.21 -0.85
C GLU A 65 -20.74 -16.77 -2.23
N LYS A 66 -21.92 -17.29 -2.65
CA LYS A 66 -22.78 -16.54 -3.57
C LYS A 66 -23.33 -15.34 -2.80
N ILE A 67 -22.55 -14.26 -2.72
CA ILE A 67 -22.86 -13.08 -1.91
C ILE A 67 -24.29 -12.60 -2.23
N THR A 68 -25.15 -12.68 -1.22
CA THR A 68 -26.45 -12.01 -1.23
C THR A 68 -26.28 -10.53 -0.89
N PRO A 69 -27.23 -9.65 -1.23
CA PRO A 69 -27.18 -8.24 -0.81
C PRO A 69 -27.01 -8.05 0.71
N LYS A 70 -27.57 -8.94 1.52
CA LYS A 70 -27.43 -8.92 2.99
C LYS A 70 -26.01 -9.26 3.45
N GLN A 71 -25.35 -10.21 2.79
CA GLN A 71 -23.94 -10.54 3.04
C GLN A 71 -23.02 -9.42 2.56
N PHE A 72 -23.33 -8.81 1.40
CA PHE A 72 -22.58 -7.65 0.90
C PHE A 72 -22.56 -6.49 1.91
N GLY A 73 -23.70 -6.24 2.58
CA GLY A 73 -23.78 -5.25 3.66
C GLY A 73 -22.79 -5.47 4.81
N LYS A 74 -22.33 -6.71 5.04
CA LYS A 74 -21.30 -7.03 6.04
C LYS A 74 -19.87 -6.74 5.56
N VAL A 75 -19.64 -6.81 4.24
CA VAL A 75 -18.33 -6.57 3.61
C VAL A 75 -18.12 -5.08 3.28
N ALA A 76 -19.20 -4.33 3.06
CA ALA A 76 -19.16 -2.92 2.69
C ALA A 76 -18.28 -2.04 3.61
N PRO A 77 -18.31 -2.16 4.95
CA PRO A 77 -17.43 -1.38 5.82
C PRO A 77 -15.94 -1.67 5.58
N ALA A 78 -15.57 -2.92 5.30
CA ALA A 78 -14.18 -3.29 5.00
C ALA A 78 -13.72 -2.70 3.65
N ILE A 79 -14.61 -2.69 2.65
CA ILE A 79 -14.36 -2.05 1.34
C ILE A 79 -14.18 -0.54 1.51
N GLU A 80 -15.02 0.12 2.30
CA GLU A 80 -14.89 1.55 2.59
C GLU A 80 -13.56 1.87 3.27
N LEU A 81 -13.17 1.07 4.27
CA LEU A 81 -11.89 1.22 4.95
C LEU A 81 -10.72 1.03 3.98
N TYR A 82 -10.77 0.00 3.13
CA TYR A 82 -9.78 -0.23 2.08
C TYR A 82 -9.63 0.99 1.16
N LEU A 83 -10.74 1.58 0.70
CA LEU A 83 -10.73 2.78 -0.14
C LEU A 83 -10.19 4.01 0.60
N LYS A 84 -10.43 4.15 1.90
CA LYS A 84 -9.86 5.23 2.71
C LYS A 84 -8.34 5.09 2.81
N ILE A 85 -7.82 3.88 3.05
CA ILE A 85 -6.38 3.60 3.14
C ILE A 85 -5.69 3.91 1.82
N HIS A 86 -6.26 3.50 0.68
CA HIS A 86 -5.71 3.84 -0.65
C HIS A 86 -5.61 5.35 -0.85
N ARG A 87 -6.67 6.10 -0.53
CA ARG A 87 -6.65 7.56 -0.64
C ARG A 87 -5.58 8.22 0.25
N GLN A 88 -5.34 7.71 1.46
CA GLN A 88 -4.27 8.24 2.32
C GLN A 88 -2.88 7.88 1.79
N THR A 89 -2.73 6.68 1.23
CA THR A 89 -1.49 6.24 0.59
C THR A 89 -1.13 7.16 -0.58
N ASP A 90 -2.10 7.48 -1.45
CA ASP A 90 -1.90 8.40 -2.57
C ASP A 90 -1.46 9.79 -2.10
N ARG A 91 -2.07 10.30 -1.03
CA ARG A 91 -1.70 11.61 -0.44
C ARG A 91 -0.27 11.61 0.07
N PHE A 92 0.17 10.54 0.73
CA PHE A 92 1.55 10.43 1.23
C PHE A 92 2.56 10.31 0.10
N ILE A 93 2.24 9.57 -0.96
CA ILE A 93 3.08 9.48 -2.16
C ILE A 93 3.22 10.86 -2.81
N GLN A 94 2.13 11.62 -2.94
CA GLN A 94 2.15 12.98 -3.48
C GLN A 94 2.98 13.92 -2.59
N LEU A 95 2.89 13.78 -1.27
CA LEU A 95 3.70 14.56 -0.33
C LEU A 95 5.20 14.26 -0.50
N ASP A 96 5.59 12.98 -0.58
CA ASP A 96 6.99 12.58 -0.81
C ASP A 96 7.52 13.17 -2.13
N GLN A 97 6.73 13.11 -3.20
CA GLN A 97 7.10 13.70 -4.49
C GLN A 97 7.31 15.22 -4.42
N ARG A 98 6.47 15.94 -3.66
CA ARG A 98 6.62 17.38 -3.46
C ARG A 98 7.89 17.69 -2.66
N LEU A 99 8.12 16.99 -1.55
CA LEU A 99 9.33 17.16 -0.74
C LEU A 99 10.60 16.94 -1.57
N ARG A 100 10.64 15.90 -2.40
CA ARG A 100 11.77 15.66 -3.32
C ARG A 100 12.00 16.79 -4.32
N THR A 101 10.92 17.45 -4.76
CA THR A 101 10.99 18.54 -5.72
C THR A 101 11.45 19.84 -5.06
N GLU A 102 11.05 20.07 -3.80
CA GLU A 102 11.44 21.26 -3.03
C GLU A 102 12.87 21.18 -2.51
N SER A 103 13.32 20.02 -2.02
CA SER A 103 14.72 19.80 -1.60
C SER A 103 15.72 20.02 -2.74
N ARG A 104 15.31 19.83 -4.00
CA ARG A 104 16.16 20.10 -5.18
C ARG A 104 16.30 21.59 -5.52
N LYS A 105 15.41 22.45 -4.99
CA LYS A 105 15.35 23.88 -5.33
C LYS A 105 16.07 24.78 -4.33
N MET A 106 16.45 24.28 -3.15
CA MET A 106 17.25 25.05 -2.19
C MET A 106 18.76 24.84 -2.45
N PRO A 107 19.47 25.81 -3.04
CA PRO A 107 20.92 25.80 -3.01
C PRO A 107 21.37 25.91 -1.56
N THR A 108 22.29 25.03 -1.16
CA THR A 108 22.99 25.06 0.12
C THR A 108 23.56 26.45 0.33
N ARG A 109 23.04 27.21 1.31
CA ARG A 109 23.71 28.42 1.76
C ARG A 109 25.07 27.97 2.31
N GLN A 110 26.13 28.26 1.58
CA GLN A 110 27.48 28.07 2.10
C GLN A 110 27.62 28.94 3.36
N PRO A 111 28.12 28.39 4.48
CA PRO A 111 28.48 29.21 5.62
C PRO A 111 29.70 30.05 5.23
N GLU A 112 29.61 31.36 5.45
CA GLU A 112 30.74 32.30 5.41
C GLU A 112 31.72 32.06 6.56
#